data_AF-A0A920EV33-F1
#
_entry.id   AF-A0A920EV33-F1
#
_cell.length_a   1.000
_cell.length_b   1.000
_cell.length_c   1.000
_cell.angle_alpha   90.00
_cell.angle_beta   90.00
_cell.angle_gamma   90.00
#
_symmetry.space_group_name_H-M   'P 1'
#
loop_
_entity.id
_entity.type
_entity.pdbx_description
1 polymer ?
#
loop_
_entity_poly.entity_id
_entity_poly.type
_entity_poly.pdbx_seq_one_letter_code
_entity_poly.pdbx_strand_id
1 'polypeptide(L)'
;MREGLYAIISVKVPDPKFSSQTKDKLVSSEVRPAVEGIINEQLSHWMEENPSDAKLICKKIIDAASAREAARKARDLSRRKNALDISSLPGKLADCQEKDAEKAELFLVEGDSAGGSAKQARNRIFQAILPLRGKILNTWQPRISSVLASNEIGAMITAMGTGIDKDFTLEKLRYKKIIIMTDADVDGSHIRTLILTFFFKYMKEIIKNGHLYVAQPPLFKVKRGKSEVYLKDEDSLDHFLIESSIKDFSLSYGKEKIEMIGDPLLNLLKNTYYQAKLITNIVTDINHNVLQSLLVNGLAELIDFSDIKKLKKLCSSVDKHLNLQSKNDEKWESNFITESKQINIKHTSNELEKKYFIKEDILLIPEIKALKKFTEELGDIFKSTTKLKVSEKVFDVFGPLDLYNIVYDFY
;
A
#
# COMPACT_ATOMS: atom_id res chain seq x y z
N MET A 1 -6.25 -9.21 -39.70
CA MET A 1 -6.53 -8.11 -40.64
C MET A 1 -7.61 -7.15 -40.14
N ARG A 2 -8.84 -7.58 -39.81
CA ARG A 2 -9.94 -6.65 -39.46
C ARG A 2 -10.01 -6.19 -37.99
N GLU A 3 -8.94 -6.37 -37.23
CA GLU A 3 -8.98 -6.18 -35.77
C GLU A 3 -8.80 -4.71 -35.40
N GLY A 4 -9.85 -4.13 -34.79
CA GLY A 4 -9.89 -2.70 -34.46
C GLY A 4 -9.95 -1.80 -35.71
N LEU A 5 -10.57 -2.29 -36.78
CA LEU A 5 -10.92 -1.53 -37.98
C LEU A 5 -12.39 -1.14 -37.91
N TYR A 6 -12.68 0.15 -38.09
CA TYR A 6 -14.02 0.66 -38.29
C TYR A 6 -14.14 1.13 -39.74
N ALA A 7 -15.17 0.66 -40.44
CA ALA A 7 -15.41 1.02 -41.83
C ALA A 7 -16.90 1.28 -42.03
N ILE A 8 -17.19 2.31 -42.83
CA ILE A 8 -18.55 2.63 -43.29
C ILE A 8 -18.55 2.41 -44.79
N ILE A 9 -19.38 1.48 -45.26
CA ILE A 9 -19.50 1.17 -46.69
C ILE A 9 -20.88 1.62 -47.14
N SER A 10 -20.92 2.64 -48.00
CA SER A 10 -22.14 3.16 -48.61
C SER A 10 -22.06 2.93 -50.11
N VAL A 11 -23.02 2.17 -50.64
CA VAL A 11 -23.07 1.81 -52.06
C VAL A 11 -24.36 2.30 -52.68
N LYS A 12 -24.27 2.90 -53.87
CA LYS A 12 -25.43 3.26 -54.68
C LYS A 12 -25.60 2.23 -55.78
N VAL A 13 -26.70 1.49 -55.74
CA VAL A 13 -26.95 0.34 -56.62
C VAL A 13 -28.30 0.54 -57.30
N PRO A 14 -28.37 0.50 -58.64
CA PRO A 14 -29.63 0.42 -59.37
C PRO A 14 -30.32 -0.93 -59.09
N ASP A 15 -31.60 -0.89 -58.72
CA ASP A 15 -32.43 -2.08 -58.43
C ASP A 15 -31.80 -3.09 -57.43
N PRO A 16 -31.57 -2.69 -56.16
CA PRO A 16 -30.87 -3.52 -55.19
C PRO A 16 -31.71 -4.70 -54.71
N LYS A 17 -31.13 -5.90 -54.71
CA LYS A 17 -31.78 -7.13 -54.21
C LYS A 17 -31.33 -7.44 -52.79
N PHE A 18 -32.29 -7.58 -51.87
CA PHE A 18 -32.05 -7.94 -50.47
C PHE A 18 -32.67 -9.29 -50.12
N SER A 19 -32.11 -9.99 -49.12
CA SER A 19 -32.61 -11.29 -48.68
C SER A 19 -33.95 -11.24 -47.95
N SER A 20 -34.30 -10.07 -47.41
CA SER A 20 -35.49 -9.84 -46.58
C SER A 20 -35.90 -8.37 -46.62
N GLN A 21 -37.14 -8.08 -46.19
CA GLN A 21 -37.66 -6.72 -46.04
C GLN A 21 -36.86 -5.87 -45.04
N THR A 22 -36.25 -6.51 -44.03
CA THR A 22 -35.36 -5.85 -43.06
C THR A 22 -34.04 -5.38 -43.68
N LYS A 23 -33.72 -5.81 -44.91
CA LYS A 23 -32.52 -5.42 -45.69
C LYS A 23 -31.19 -5.74 -45.00
N ASP A 24 -31.17 -6.77 -44.15
CA ASP A 24 -29.97 -7.16 -43.38
C ASP A 24 -28.83 -7.69 -44.26
N LYS A 25 -29.15 -8.19 -45.46
CA LYS A 25 -28.16 -8.72 -46.40
C LYS A 25 -28.50 -8.34 -47.84
N LEU A 26 -27.58 -7.64 -48.48
CA LEU A 26 -27.59 -7.40 -49.93
C LEU A 26 -27.15 -8.67 -50.67
N VAL A 27 -27.94 -9.10 -51.65
CA VAL A 27 -27.70 -10.31 -52.46
C VAL A 27 -27.44 -10.01 -53.94
N SER A 28 -27.36 -8.74 -54.32
CA SER A 28 -26.90 -8.29 -55.64
C SER A 28 -25.45 -8.74 -55.90
N SER A 29 -25.30 -9.78 -56.71
CA SER A 29 -24.01 -10.44 -57.01
C SER A 29 -23.00 -9.53 -57.71
N GLU A 30 -23.49 -8.56 -58.47
CA GLU A 30 -22.71 -7.59 -59.26
C GLU A 30 -22.02 -6.52 -58.40
N VAL A 31 -22.54 -6.25 -57.20
CA VAL A 31 -22.04 -5.18 -56.33
C VAL A 31 -20.72 -5.57 -55.67
N ARG A 32 -20.58 -6.84 -55.28
CA ARG A 32 -19.41 -7.30 -54.52
C ARG A 32 -18.11 -7.21 -55.33
N PRO A 33 -18.01 -7.74 -56.57
CA PRO A 33 -16.78 -7.62 -57.36
C PRO A 33 -16.40 -6.17 -57.65
N ALA A 34 -17.39 -5.28 -57.89
CA ALA A 34 -17.15 -3.87 -58.14
C ALA A 34 -16.55 -3.16 -56.92
N VAL A 35 -17.13 -3.37 -55.74
CA VAL A 35 -16.64 -2.77 -54.48
C VAL A 35 -15.27 -3.34 -54.09
N GLU A 36 -15.08 -4.66 -54.20
CA GLU A 36 -13.78 -5.30 -53.90
C GLU A 36 -12.67 -4.78 -54.84
N GLY A 37 -12.96 -4.61 -56.13
CA GLY A 37 -12.02 -4.04 -57.09
C GLY A 37 -11.58 -2.62 -56.72
N ILE A 38 -12.55 -1.72 -56.50
CA ILE A 38 -12.27 -0.32 -56.13
C ILE A 38 -11.50 -0.24 -54.81
N ILE A 39 -11.90 -1.00 -53.79
CA ILE A 39 -11.21 -0.98 -52.51
C ILE A 39 -9.76 -1.46 -52.67
N ASN A 40 -9.51 -2.54 -53.40
CA ASN A 40 -8.16 -3.06 -53.59
C ASN A 40 -7.26 -2.04 -54.30
N GLU A 41 -7.76 -1.42 -55.37
CA GLU A 41 -7.01 -0.42 -56.13
C GLU A 41 -6.72 0.82 -55.28
N GLN A 42 -7.76 1.45 -54.71
CA GLN A 42 -7.63 2.70 -53.98
C GLN A 42 -6.88 2.52 -52.66
N LEU A 43 -7.05 1.40 -51.98
CA LEU A 43 -6.29 1.10 -50.75
C LEU A 43 -4.81 0.89 -51.06
N SER A 44 -4.48 0.21 -52.18
CA SER A 44 -3.09 0.01 -52.59
C SER A 44 -2.44 1.35 -52.92
N HIS A 45 -3.12 2.19 -53.72
CA HIS A 45 -2.64 3.53 -54.05
C HIS A 45 -2.43 4.39 -52.80
N TRP A 46 -3.42 4.42 -51.90
CA TRP A 46 -3.32 5.17 -50.65
C TRP A 46 -2.16 4.69 -49.76
N MET A 47 -1.91 3.39 -49.69
CA MET A 47 -0.78 2.83 -48.94
C MET A 47 0.57 3.22 -49.52
N GLU A 48 0.68 3.32 -50.84
CA GLU A 48 1.89 3.77 -51.53
C GLU A 48 2.15 5.27 -51.31
N GLU A 49 1.10 6.10 -51.34
CA GLU A 49 1.19 7.53 -51.08
C GLU A 49 1.47 7.87 -49.60
N ASN A 50 1.06 6.99 -48.67
CA ASN A 50 1.16 7.23 -47.22
C ASN A 50 2.02 6.16 -46.51
N PRO A 51 3.33 6.07 -46.79
CA PRO A 51 4.18 4.97 -46.34
C PRO A 51 4.35 4.89 -44.81
N SER A 52 4.32 6.02 -44.09
CA SER A 52 4.40 6.04 -42.62
C SER A 52 3.19 5.39 -41.97
N ASP A 53 1.99 5.73 -42.45
CA ASP A 53 0.73 5.23 -41.92
C ASP A 53 0.48 3.79 -42.37
N ALA A 54 0.82 3.46 -43.61
CA ALA A 54 0.79 2.10 -44.12
C ALA A 54 1.67 1.17 -43.26
N LYS A 55 2.89 1.61 -42.89
CA LYS A 55 3.77 0.86 -42.00
C LYS A 55 3.16 0.65 -40.60
N LEU A 56 2.48 1.66 -40.06
CA LEU A 56 1.78 1.55 -38.77
C LEU A 56 0.62 0.55 -38.83
N ILE A 57 -0.19 0.60 -39.88
CA ILE A 57 -1.31 -0.32 -40.13
C ILE A 57 -0.81 -1.75 -40.28
N CYS A 58 0.21 -1.96 -41.13
CA CYS A 58 0.85 -3.26 -41.32
C CYS A 58 1.42 -3.81 -40.01
N LYS A 59 2.10 -2.97 -39.22
CA LYS A 59 2.60 -3.35 -37.90
C LYS A 59 1.47 -3.81 -36.98
N LYS A 60 0.37 -3.06 -36.89
CA LYS A 60 -0.82 -3.46 -36.10
C LYS A 60 -1.39 -4.80 -36.56
N ILE A 61 -1.46 -5.05 -37.87
CA ILE A 61 -1.94 -6.31 -38.43
C ILE A 61 -1.00 -7.47 -38.08
N ILE A 62 0.32 -7.28 -38.22
CA ILE A 62 1.35 -8.27 -37.86
C ILE A 62 1.29 -8.58 -36.37
N ASP A 63 1.16 -7.55 -35.53
CA ASP A 63 1.07 -7.69 -34.09
C ASP A 63 -0.18 -8.50 -33.68
N ALA A 64 -1.32 -8.20 -34.30
CA ALA A 64 -2.57 -8.93 -34.10
C ALA A 64 -2.53 -10.37 -34.64
N ALA A 65 -1.77 -10.62 -35.72
CA ALA A 65 -1.55 -11.96 -36.26
C ALA A 65 -0.63 -12.77 -35.33
N SER A 66 0.49 -12.18 -34.90
CA SER A 66 1.44 -12.78 -33.96
C SER A 66 0.79 -13.08 -32.61
N ALA A 67 -0.05 -12.18 -32.07
CA ALA A 67 -0.81 -12.42 -30.85
C ALA A 67 -1.78 -13.59 -30.99
N ARG A 68 -2.49 -13.69 -32.13
CA ARG A 68 -3.35 -14.84 -32.45
C ARG A 68 -2.56 -16.13 -32.59
N GLU A 69 -1.40 -16.09 -33.25
CA GLU A 69 -0.56 -17.26 -33.45
C GLU A 69 0.07 -17.72 -32.13
N ALA A 70 0.49 -16.80 -31.26
CA ALA A 70 0.97 -17.10 -29.91
C ALA A 70 -0.15 -17.68 -29.03
N ALA A 71 -1.36 -17.11 -29.07
CA ALA A 71 -2.52 -17.65 -28.38
C ALA A 71 -2.90 -19.04 -28.92
N ARG A 72 -2.83 -19.25 -30.24
CA ARG A 72 -3.04 -20.55 -30.88
C ARG A 72 -1.96 -21.55 -30.48
N LYS A 73 -0.68 -21.18 -30.50
CA LYS A 73 0.44 -22.01 -30.03
C LYS A 73 0.31 -22.35 -28.56
N ALA A 74 -0.09 -21.41 -27.71
CA ALA A 74 -0.36 -21.66 -26.29
C ALA A 74 -1.55 -22.62 -26.09
N ARG A 75 -2.65 -22.43 -26.84
CA ARG A 75 -3.78 -23.36 -26.87
C ARG A 75 -3.40 -24.74 -27.43
N ASP A 76 -2.57 -24.80 -28.47
CA ASP A 76 -2.11 -26.05 -29.10
C ASP A 76 -1.06 -26.77 -28.27
N LEU A 77 -0.22 -26.07 -27.50
CA LEU A 77 0.63 -26.67 -26.46
C LEU A 77 -0.21 -27.22 -25.31
N SER A 78 -1.27 -26.50 -24.94
CA SER A 78 -2.25 -26.96 -23.95
C SER A 78 -3.09 -28.14 -24.48
N ARG A 79 -3.39 -28.19 -25.78
CA ARG A 79 -4.20 -29.27 -26.42
C ARG A 79 -3.40 -30.48 -26.89
N ARG A 80 -2.16 -30.34 -27.38
CA ARG A 80 -1.31 -31.50 -27.73
C ARG A 80 -0.92 -32.32 -26.49
N LYS A 81 -0.95 -31.71 -25.31
CA LYS A 81 -0.88 -32.43 -24.03
C LYS A 81 -2.17 -33.19 -23.69
N ASN A 82 -3.31 -32.89 -24.31
CA ASN A 82 -4.60 -33.49 -23.97
C ASN A 82 -4.92 -34.83 -24.67
N ALA A 83 -4.11 -35.30 -25.63
CA ALA A 83 -4.45 -36.54 -26.34
C ALA A 83 -4.05 -37.82 -25.57
N LEU A 84 -3.11 -37.74 -24.61
CA LEU A 84 -2.69 -38.89 -23.79
C LEU A 84 -2.39 -38.57 -22.32
N ASP A 85 -2.28 -37.30 -21.89
CA ASP A 85 -2.00 -36.96 -20.50
C ASP A 85 -3.08 -36.06 -19.89
N ILE A 86 -3.95 -36.66 -19.09
CA ILE A 86 -4.54 -35.95 -17.96
C ILE A 86 -3.35 -35.54 -17.06
N SER A 87 -3.12 -34.24 -16.89
CA SER A 87 -2.05 -33.65 -16.06
C SER A 87 -0.69 -33.47 -16.75
N SER A 88 -0.37 -32.22 -17.08
CA SER A 88 0.97 -31.75 -16.72
C SER A 88 0.81 -30.42 -16.01
N LEU A 89 0.51 -30.50 -14.71
CA LEU A 89 0.70 -29.37 -13.82
C LEU A 89 2.15 -28.86 -13.98
N PRO A 90 2.42 -27.57 -13.69
CA PRO A 90 3.79 -27.08 -13.75
C PRO A 90 4.70 -27.97 -12.90
N GLY A 91 5.85 -28.40 -13.41
CA GLY A 91 6.74 -29.32 -12.68
C GLY A 91 7.24 -28.78 -11.34
N LYS A 92 7.17 -27.46 -11.16
CA LYS A 92 7.49 -26.76 -9.91
C LYS A 92 6.31 -26.66 -8.93
N LEU A 93 5.08 -26.96 -9.35
CA LEU A 93 3.91 -26.96 -8.48
C LEU A 93 3.96 -28.17 -7.56
N ALA A 94 3.96 -27.93 -6.24
CA ALA A 94 3.71 -28.96 -5.25
C ALA A 94 2.21 -28.96 -4.91
N ASP A 95 1.44 -29.77 -5.62
CA ASP A 95 -0.02 -29.81 -5.50
C ASP A 95 -0.52 -30.48 -4.19
N CYS A 96 -1.79 -30.25 -3.85
CA CYS A 96 -2.51 -30.87 -2.74
C CYS A 96 -3.36 -32.07 -3.18
N GLN A 97 -3.89 -32.83 -2.22
CA GLN A 97 -4.74 -34.00 -2.47
C GLN A 97 -6.22 -33.63 -2.64
N GLU A 98 -6.65 -32.54 -2.00
CA GLU A 98 -8.01 -32.03 -2.05
C GLU A 98 -8.38 -31.60 -3.48
N LYS A 99 -9.56 -32.03 -3.92
CA LYS A 99 -10.12 -31.72 -5.25
C LYS A 99 -11.23 -30.69 -5.18
N ASP A 100 -11.83 -30.50 -4.00
CA ASP A 100 -12.81 -29.45 -3.75
C ASP A 100 -12.11 -28.09 -3.72
N ALA A 101 -12.41 -27.26 -4.73
CA ALA A 101 -11.77 -25.96 -4.91
C ALA A 101 -12.01 -25.00 -3.74
N GLU A 102 -13.14 -25.12 -3.03
CA GLU A 102 -13.48 -24.26 -1.88
C GLU A 102 -12.59 -24.54 -0.65
N LYS A 103 -12.07 -25.77 -0.56
CA LYS A 103 -11.18 -26.20 0.54
C LYS A 103 -9.71 -26.09 0.19
N ALA A 104 -9.38 -26.17 -1.10
CA ALA A 104 -8.01 -26.14 -1.57
C ALA A 104 -7.45 -24.70 -1.64
N GLU A 105 -6.20 -24.55 -1.21
CA GLU A 105 -5.49 -23.27 -1.13
C GLU A 105 -4.21 -23.33 -1.96
N LEU A 106 -3.88 -22.25 -2.67
CA LEU A 106 -2.65 -22.12 -3.46
C LEU A 106 -1.79 -20.98 -2.93
N PHE A 107 -0.57 -21.29 -2.51
CA PHE A 107 0.43 -20.29 -2.14
C PHE A 107 1.35 -19.99 -3.31
N LEU A 108 1.45 -18.70 -3.67
CA LEU A 108 2.45 -18.17 -4.58
C LEU A 108 3.61 -17.65 -3.72
N VAL A 109 4.77 -18.28 -3.83
CA VAL A 109 5.92 -18.01 -2.96
C VAL A 109 7.12 -17.48 -3.72
N GLU A 110 7.87 -16.57 -3.11
CA GLU A 110 9.06 -15.97 -3.69
C GLU A 110 10.28 -16.91 -3.61
N GLY A 111 10.78 -17.31 -4.77
CA GLY A 111 11.99 -18.10 -4.91
C GLY A 111 11.87 -19.57 -4.48
N ASP A 112 12.95 -20.31 -4.77
CA ASP A 112 13.05 -21.73 -4.38
C ASP A 112 13.35 -21.88 -2.88
N SER A 113 13.93 -20.85 -2.23
CA SER A 113 14.23 -20.87 -0.80
C SER A 113 12.95 -20.94 0.03
N ALA A 114 12.06 -19.94 -0.12
CA ALA A 114 10.75 -19.97 0.53
C ALA A 114 9.90 -21.15 0.03
N GLY A 115 10.01 -21.50 -1.26
CA GLY A 115 9.37 -22.69 -1.84
C GLY A 115 9.74 -24.01 -1.17
N GLY A 116 11.01 -24.20 -0.84
CA GLY A 116 11.51 -25.40 -0.16
C GLY A 116 10.93 -25.52 1.25
N SER A 117 11.06 -24.46 2.04
CA SER A 117 10.53 -24.40 3.42
C SER A 117 9.00 -24.55 3.45
N ALA A 118 8.29 -23.84 2.58
CA ALA A 118 6.83 -23.93 2.48
C ALA A 118 6.38 -25.35 2.05
N LYS A 119 7.07 -25.98 1.09
CA LYS A 119 6.76 -27.34 0.65
C LYS A 119 6.92 -28.37 1.76
N GLN A 120 7.91 -28.20 2.64
CA GLN A 120 8.15 -29.10 3.77
C GLN A 120 7.12 -28.89 4.89
N ALA A 121 6.75 -27.65 5.18
CA ALA A 121 5.84 -27.30 6.27
C ALA A 121 4.35 -27.40 5.92
N ARG A 122 3.98 -27.39 4.64
CA ARG A 122 2.57 -27.37 4.21
C ARG A 122 1.79 -28.60 4.68
N ASN A 123 0.49 -28.39 4.90
CA ASN A 123 -0.45 -29.50 4.93
C ASN A 123 -0.75 -30.00 3.51
N ARG A 124 -0.21 -31.18 3.17
CA ARG A 124 -0.35 -31.79 1.83
C ARG A 124 -1.79 -32.11 1.43
N ILE A 125 -2.71 -32.15 2.40
CA ILE A 125 -4.13 -32.42 2.16
C ILE A 125 -4.74 -31.31 1.31
N PHE A 126 -4.60 -30.04 1.71
CA PHE A 126 -5.32 -28.92 1.08
C PHE A 126 -4.45 -27.75 0.62
N GLN A 127 -3.16 -27.70 0.95
CA GLN A 127 -2.28 -26.57 0.58
C GLN A 127 -1.37 -26.94 -0.58
N ALA A 128 -1.49 -26.24 -1.70
CA ALA A 128 -0.59 -26.30 -2.84
C ALA A 128 0.42 -25.14 -2.79
N ILE A 129 1.67 -25.39 -3.23
CA ILE A 129 2.73 -24.38 -3.25
C ILE A 129 3.27 -24.24 -4.67
N LEU A 130 3.30 -23.01 -5.19
CA LEU A 130 3.91 -22.65 -6.47
C LEU A 130 5.03 -21.63 -6.25
N PRO A 131 6.32 -22.04 -6.31
CA PRO A 131 7.44 -21.13 -6.24
C PRO A 131 7.59 -20.33 -7.54
N LEU A 132 7.84 -19.03 -7.39
CA LEU A 132 8.08 -18.09 -8.49
C LEU A 132 9.54 -17.67 -8.49
N ARG A 133 10.20 -17.71 -9.66
CA ARG A 133 11.64 -17.43 -9.77
C ARG A 133 11.89 -16.08 -10.43
N GLY A 134 12.80 -15.31 -9.84
CA GLY A 134 13.24 -14.02 -10.34
C GLY A 134 12.14 -12.96 -10.34
N LYS A 135 12.40 -11.82 -10.99
CA LYS A 135 11.40 -10.77 -11.16
C LYS A 135 10.37 -11.21 -12.19
N ILE A 136 9.11 -11.28 -11.76
CA ILE A 136 7.98 -11.60 -12.65
C ILE A 136 7.90 -10.54 -13.75
N LEU A 137 7.56 -10.97 -14.97
CA LEU A 137 7.36 -10.04 -16.08
C LEU A 137 6.28 -9.04 -15.70
N ASN A 138 6.58 -7.73 -15.74
CA ASN A 138 5.56 -6.70 -15.60
C ASN A 138 4.54 -6.85 -16.71
N THR A 139 3.30 -7.20 -16.40
CA THR A 139 2.29 -7.50 -17.41
C THR A 139 1.46 -6.28 -17.83
N TRP A 140 1.73 -5.09 -17.27
CA TRP A 140 1.00 -3.86 -17.59
C TRP A 140 1.31 -3.36 -19.01
N GLN A 141 2.58 -3.27 -19.36
CA GLN A 141 3.07 -2.76 -20.65
C GLN A 141 3.14 -3.79 -21.78
N PRO A 142 3.61 -5.04 -21.55
CA PRO A 142 3.81 -6.00 -22.63
C PRO A 142 2.50 -6.46 -23.27
N ARG A 143 2.66 -6.94 -24.51
CA ARG A 143 1.59 -7.60 -25.24
C ARG A 143 1.27 -8.94 -24.60
N ILE A 144 0.02 -9.39 -24.75
CA ILE A 144 -0.43 -10.67 -24.21
C ILE A 144 0.42 -11.86 -24.68
N SER A 145 1.00 -11.80 -25.88
CA SER A 145 1.93 -12.82 -26.38
C SER A 145 3.18 -12.95 -25.53
N SER A 146 3.76 -11.83 -25.07
CA SER A 146 4.91 -11.83 -24.17
C SER A 146 4.54 -12.34 -22.77
N VAL A 147 3.32 -12.04 -22.31
CA VAL A 147 2.79 -12.54 -21.04
C VAL A 147 2.64 -14.06 -21.09
N LEU A 148 2.09 -14.60 -22.19
CA LEU A 148 1.95 -16.05 -22.40
C LEU A 148 3.29 -16.77 -22.60
N ALA A 149 4.31 -16.10 -23.14
CA ALA A 149 5.64 -16.64 -23.29
C ALA A 149 6.43 -16.69 -21.97
N SER A 150 5.96 -16.02 -20.91
CA SER A 150 6.59 -16.08 -19.60
C SER A 150 6.29 -17.42 -18.93
N ASN A 151 7.35 -18.17 -18.59
CA ASN A 151 7.23 -19.44 -17.88
C ASN A 151 6.54 -19.30 -16.51
N GLU A 152 6.80 -18.20 -15.81
CA GLU A 152 6.25 -17.92 -14.49
C GLU A 152 4.74 -17.67 -14.54
N ILE A 153 4.31 -16.80 -15.45
CA ILE A 153 2.89 -16.51 -15.67
C ILE A 153 2.17 -17.73 -16.24
N GLY A 154 2.77 -18.44 -17.20
CA GLY A 154 2.23 -19.68 -17.76
C GLY A 154 2.02 -20.75 -16.69
N ALA A 155 2.97 -20.88 -15.75
CA ALA A 155 2.84 -21.79 -14.62
C ALA A 155 1.67 -21.40 -13.70
N MET A 156 1.51 -20.11 -13.38
CA MET A 156 0.38 -19.63 -12.58
C MET A 156 -0.97 -19.93 -13.24
N ILE A 157 -1.13 -19.60 -14.53
CA ILE A 157 -2.37 -19.87 -15.29
C ILE A 157 -2.69 -21.36 -15.29
N THR A 158 -1.68 -22.19 -15.55
CA THR A 158 -1.84 -23.65 -15.61
C THR A 158 -2.18 -24.23 -14.24
N ALA A 159 -1.55 -23.74 -13.17
CA ALA A 159 -1.87 -24.16 -11.81
C ALA A 159 -3.31 -23.82 -11.44
N MET A 160 -3.78 -22.61 -11.73
CA MET A 160 -5.14 -22.17 -11.40
C MET A 160 -6.23 -22.84 -12.26
N GLY A 161 -5.92 -23.21 -13.51
CA GLY A 161 -6.85 -23.87 -14.43
C GLY A 161 -7.91 -22.96 -15.07
N THR A 162 -7.89 -21.66 -14.79
CA THR A 162 -8.94 -20.71 -15.20
C THR A 162 -8.86 -20.25 -16.64
N GLY A 163 -7.75 -20.47 -17.35
CA GLY A 163 -7.45 -19.72 -18.59
C GLY A 163 -7.08 -18.27 -18.28
N ILE A 164 -7.02 -17.41 -19.30
CA ILE A 164 -6.58 -16.00 -19.19
C ILE A 164 -7.37 -15.08 -20.15
N ASP A 165 -7.59 -13.83 -19.73
CA ASP A 165 -8.21 -12.78 -20.55
C ASP A 165 -9.57 -13.23 -21.13
N LYS A 166 -9.74 -13.25 -22.46
CA LYS A 166 -11.00 -13.67 -23.10
C LYS A 166 -11.37 -15.14 -22.87
N ASP A 167 -10.39 -15.97 -22.55
CA ASP A 167 -10.59 -17.40 -22.27
C ASP A 167 -10.71 -17.68 -20.76
N PHE A 168 -10.71 -16.64 -19.93
CA PHE A 168 -10.84 -16.78 -18.48
C PHE A 168 -12.23 -17.29 -18.09
N THR A 169 -12.28 -18.26 -17.20
CA THR A 169 -13.50 -18.85 -16.65
C THR A 169 -13.30 -19.08 -15.15
N LEU A 170 -14.07 -18.39 -14.30
CA LEU A 170 -13.90 -18.44 -12.85
C LEU A 170 -14.30 -19.81 -12.29
N GLU A 171 -15.28 -20.47 -12.91
CA GLU A 171 -15.80 -21.79 -12.51
C GLU A 171 -14.74 -22.89 -12.61
N LYS A 172 -13.70 -22.68 -13.42
CA LYS A 172 -12.57 -23.61 -13.57
C LYS A 172 -11.46 -23.37 -12.54
N LEU A 173 -11.63 -22.40 -11.64
CA LEU A 173 -10.62 -22.08 -10.64
C LEU A 173 -10.43 -23.26 -9.68
N ARG A 174 -9.23 -23.85 -9.70
CA ARG A 174 -8.89 -25.04 -8.91
C ARG A 174 -8.70 -24.77 -7.41
N TYR A 175 -8.37 -23.52 -7.05
CA TYR A 175 -8.13 -23.12 -5.66
C TYR A 175 -8.85 -21.80 -5.40
N LYS A 176 -9.86 -21.81 -4.53
CA LYS A 176 -10.68 -20.63 -4.21
C LYS A 176 -9.99 -19.67 -3.25
N LYS A 177 -8.88 -20.10 -2.64
CA LYS A 177 -7.98 -19.24 -1.90
C LYS A 177 -6.60 -19.26 -2.54
N ILE A 178 -6.23 -18.15 -3.17
CA ILE A 178 -4.89 -17.91 -3.69
C ILE A 178 -4.21 -16.92 -2.76
N ILE A 179 -3.12 -17.34 -2.13
CA ILE A 179 -2.37 -16.55 -1.16
C ILE A 179 -1.03 -16.15 -1.77
N ILE A 180 -0.78 -14.85 -1.87
CA ILE A 180 0.53 -14.30 -2.22
C ILE A 180 1.36 -14.21 -0.94
N MET A 181 2.45 -14.96 -0.87
CA MET A 181 3.38 -14.97 0.26
C MET A 181 4.77 -14.54 -0.23
N THR A 182 5.09 -13.28 -0.01
CA THR A 182 6.37 -12.63 -0.37
C THR A 182 7.06 -12.14 0.89
N ASP A 183 8.36 -11.87 0.80
CA ASP A 183 9.11 -11.33 1.92
C ASP A 183 8.66 -9.88 2.25
N ALA A 184 8.96 -9.44 3.47
CA ALA A 184 8.59 -8.12 4.00
C ALA A 184 9.52 -6.99 3.54
N ASP A 185 10.39 -7.24 2.55
CA ASP A 185 11.34 -6.28 2.02
C ASP A 185 10.81 -5.57 0.75
N VAL A 186 11.65 -4.69 0.20
CA VAL A 186 11.33 -3.91 -0.99
C VAL A 186 11.14 -4.81 -2.22
N ASP A 187 11.92 -5.89 -2.36
CA ASP A 187 11.82 -6.79 -3.51
C ASP A 187 10.55 -7.66 -3.47
N GLY A 188 10.18 -8.15 -2.28
CA GLY A 188 8.90 -8.82 -2.04
C GLY A 188 7.72 -7.90 -2.33
N SER A 189 7.82 -6.62 -1.97
CA SER A 189 6.81 -5.61 -2.33
C SER A 189 6.68 -5.40 -3.86
N HIS A 190 7.80 -5.45 -4.59
CA HIS A 190 7.81 -5.37 -6.05
C HIS A 190 7.15 -6.60 -6.68
N ILE A 191 7.55 -7.81 -6.27
CA ILE A 191 6.98 -9.07 -6.79
C ILE A 191 5.48 -9.13 -6.51
N ARG A 192 5.05 -8.81 -5.28
CA ARG A 192 3.64 -8.71 -4.90
C ARG A 192 2.88 -7.78 -5.83
N THR A 193 3.42 -6.59 -6.11
CA THR A 193 2.80 -5.61 -7.01
C THR A 193 2.67 -6.13 -8.45
N LEU A 194 3.69 -6.85 -8.96
CA LEU A 194 3.66 -7.45 -10.29
C LEU A 194 2.58 -8.54 -10.40
N ILE A 195 2.44 -9.39 -9.38
CA ILE A 195 1.40 -10.42 -9.29
C ILE A 195 0.00 -9.77 -9.23
N LEU A 196 -0.18 -8.78 -8.36
CA LEU A 196 -1.44 -8.05 -8.23
C LEU A 196 -1.83 -7.37 -9.55
N THR A 197 -0.86 -6.79 -10.25
CA THR A 197 -1.07 -6.18 -11.57
C THR A 197 -1.52 -7.21 -12.60
N PHE A 198 -0.93 -8.40 -12.60
CA PHE A 198 -1.35 -9.50 -13.46
C PHE A 198 -2.81 -9.93 -13.19
N PHE A 199 -3.16 -10.18 -11.93
CA PHE A 199 -4.54 -10.54 -11.57
C PHE A 199 -5.52 -9.43 -11.91
N PHE A 200 -5.18 -8.17 -11.60
CA PHE A 200 -6.04 -7.02 -11.90
C PHE A 200 -6.31 -6.87 -13.39
N LYS A 201 -5.29 -7.08 -14.24
CA LYS A 201 -5.41 -6.90 -15.69
C LYS A 201 -6.15 -8.05 -16.38
N TYR A 202 -5.89 -9.30 -15.99
CA TYR A 202 -6.34 -10.47 -16.76
C TYR A 202 -7.32 -11.39 -16.04
N MET A 203 -7.46 -11.26 -14.72
CA MET A 203 -8.26 -12.17 -13.87
C MET A 203 -9.01 -11.40 -12.78
N LYS A 204 -9.54 -10.23 -13.13
CA LYS A 204 -10.16 -9.29 -12.18
C LYS A 204 -11.28 -9.92 -11.34
N GLU A 205 -12.00 -10.88 -11.91
CA GLU A 205 -13.08 -11.60 -11.22
C GLU A 205 -12.58 -12.41 -10.01
N ILE A 206 -11.33 -12.91 -10.01
CA ILE A 206 -10.73 -13.56 -8.82
C ILE A 206 -10.67 -12.57 -7.65
N ILE A 207 -10.30 -11.31 -7.93
CA ILE A 207 -10.23 -10.25 -6.92
C ILE A 207 -11.63 -9.87 -6.45
N LYS A 208 -12.57 -9.64 -7.37
CA LYS A 208 -13.94 -9.23 -7.03
C LYS A 208 -14.69 -10.25 -6.18
N ASN A 209 -14.45 -11.54 -6.42
CA ASN A 209 -15.06 -12.63 -5.67
C ASN A 209 -14.29 -13.00 -4.39
N GLY A 210 -13.26 -12.23 -4.01
CA GLY A 210 -12.54 -12.43 -2.75
C GLY A 210 -11.70 -13.71 -2.70
N HIS A 211 -11.16 -14.16 -3.85
CA HIS A 211 -10.33 -15.37 -3.92
C HIS A 211 -8.82 -15.09 -3.82
N LEU A 212 -8.39 -13.82 -3.88
CA LEU A 212 -6.99 -13.42 -3.81
C LEU A 212 -6.66 -12.79 -2.44
N TYR A 213 -5.65 -13.32 -1.78
CA TYR A 213 -5.21 -12.95 -0.44
C TYR A 213 -3.72 -12.61 -0.46
N VAL A 214 -3.29 -11.78 0.49
CA VAL A 214 -1.88 -11.48 0.74
C VAL A 214 -1.55 -11.95 2.16
N ALA A 215 -0.52 -12.77 2.31
CA ALA A 215 -0.05 -13.19 3.62
C ALA A 215 0.58 -12.01 4.37
N GLN A 216 0.34 -11.94 5.68
CA GLN A 216 0.98 -10.98 6.58
C GLN A 216 1.86 -11.76 7.58
N PRO A 217 3.09 -12.11 7.19
CA PRO A 217 4.01 -12.79 8.10
C PRO A 217 4.36 -11.88 9.30
N PRO A 218 4.69 -12.45 10.47
CA PRO A 218 5.12 -11.66 11.62
C PRO A 218 6.46 -10.97 11.33
N LEU A 219 6.58 -9.71 11.75
CA LEU A 219 7.80 -8.91 11.61
C LEU A 219 8.75 -9.12 12.80
N PHE A 220 8.20 -9.32 13.99
CA PHE A 220 8.96 -9.48 15.22
C PHE A 220 8.68 -10.81 15.92
N LYS A 221 9.70 -11.33 16.59
CA LYS A 221 9.59 -12.41 17.57
C LYS A 221 10.15 -11.90 18.89
N VAL A 222 9.29 -11.67 19.88
CA VAL A 222 9.68 -11.23 21.22
C VAL A 222 9.79 -12.43 22.14
N LYS A 223 10.91 -12.56 22.85
CA LYS A 223 11.16 -13.66 23.79
C LYS A 223 11.51 -13.11 25.17
N ARG A 224 10.71 -13.45 26.18
CA ARG A 224 10.96 -13.12 27.59
C ARG A 224 10.97 -14.40 28.41
N GLY A 225 12.17 -14.84 28.80
CA GLY A 225 12.37 -16.13 29.48
C GLY A 225 11.88 -17.31 28.60
N LYS A 226 10.83 -17.99 29.06
CA LYS A 226 10.20 -19.12 28.35
C LYS A 226 9.03 -18.72 27.44
N SER A 227 8.54 -17.48 27.52
CA SER A 227 7.44 -16.99 26.68
C SER A 227 8.00 -16.46 25.35
N GLU A 228 7.34 -16.81 24.26
CA GLU A 228 7.65 -16.34 22.90
C GLU A 228 6.35 -15.84 22.25
N VAL A 229 6.38 -14.64 21.68
CA VAL A 229 5.24 -14.02 21.00
C VAL A 229 5.69 -13.50 19.64
N TYR A 230 4.88 -13.73 18.62
CA TYR A 230 5.09 -13.22 17.26
C TYR A 230 4.20 -12.01 17.02
N LEU A 231 4.80 -10.89 16.58
CA LEU A 231 4.10 -9.62 16.39
C LEU A 231 4.25 -9.19 14.93
N LYS A 232 3.15 -8.68 14.37
CA LYS A 232 3.02 -8.42 12.93
C LYS A 232 3.67 -7.12 12.46
N ASP A 233 3.69 -6.10 13.29
CA ASP A 233 4.10 -4.74 12.95
C ASP A 233 4.69 -4.02 14.18
N GLU A 234 5.31 -2.88 13.95
CA GLU A 234 5.92 -2.03 15.01
C GLU A 234 4.87 -1.59 16.04
N ASP A 235 3.69 -1.17 15.59
CA ASP A 235 2.59 -0.78 16.50
C ASP A 235 2.23 -1.93 17.47
N SER A 236 2.21 -3.18 16.99
CA SER A 236 1.97 -4.36 17.83
C SER A 236 3.13 -4.63 18.80
N LEU A 237 4.37 -4.34 18.39
CA LEU A 237 5.55 -4.42 19.27
C LEU A 237 5.44 -3.39 20.40
N ASP A 238 5.19 -2.14 20.08
CA ASP A 238 5.12 -1.05 21.05
C ASP A 238 4.01 -1.27 22.07
N HIS A 239 2.83 -1.68 21.60
CA HIS A 239 1.72 -2.04 22.50
C HIS A 239 2.08 -3.22 23.41
N PHE A 240 2.70 -4.26 22.87
CA PHE A 240 3.13 -5.42 23.66
C PHE A 240 4.15 -5.03 24.72
N LEU A 241 5.14 -4.20 24.37
CA LEU A 241 6.14 -3.73 25.31
C LEU A 241 5.46 -2.95 26.45
N ILE A 242 4.68 -1.92 26.14
CA ILE A 242 3.95 -1.10 27.12
C ILE A 242 3.09 -1.96 28.07
N GLU A 243 2.30 -2.90 27.53
CA GLU A 243 1.46 -3.77 28.34
C GLU A 243 2.27 -4.70 29.24
N SER A 244 3.42 -5.18 28.76
CA SER A 244 4.24 -6.17 29.47
C SER A 244 5.03 -5.61 30.65
N SER A 245 5.25 -4.29 30.74
CA SER A 245 5.98 -3.67 31.88
C SER A 245 5.23 -2.55 32.58
N ILE A 246 3.91 -2.45 32.36
CA ILE A 246 3.08 -1.49 33.12
C ILE A 246 3.21 -1.65 34.64
N LYS A 247 3.51 -2.87 35.11
CA LYS A 247 3.72 -3.17 36.53
C LYS A 247 4.98 -2.52 37.11
N ASP A 248 5.95 -2.21 36.26
CA ASP A 248 7.23 -1.63 36.65
C ASP A 248 7.19 -0.09 36.57
N PHE A 249 6.07 0.49 36.15
CA PHE A 249 5.90 1.93 35.94
C PHE A 249 4.94 2.55 36.96
N SER A 250 5.30 3.71 37.49
CA SER A 250 4.37 4.63 38.14
C SER A 250 4.62 6.06 37.69
N LEU A 251 3.56 6.83 37.47
CA LEU A 251 3.66 8.22 37.05
C LEU A 251 3.15 9.11 38.17
N SER A 252 3.92 10.13 38.53
CA SER A 252 3.49 11.18 39.46
C SER A 252 3.39 12.52 38.73
N TYR A 253 2.28 13.24 38.88
CA TYR A 253 2.06 14.53 38.21
C TYR A 253 1.33 15.53 39.12
N GLY A 254 1.35 16.81 38.72
CA GLY A 254 0.71 17.89 39.46
C GLY A 254 1.48 18.32 40.71
N LYS A 255 1.07 19.46 41.29
CA LYS A 255 1.63 19.98 42.55
C LYS A 255 1.35 19.06 43.74
N GLU A 256 0.22 18.36 43.68
CA GLU A 256 -0.23 17.43 44.72
C GLU A 256 0.39 16.03 44.58
N LYS A 257 1.26 15.81 43.58
CA LYS A 257 1.93 14.53 43.29
C LYS A 257 0.94 13.37 43.21
N ILE A 258 -0.09 13.53 42.38
CA ILE A 258 -1.06 12.48 42.09
C ILE A 258 -0.32 11.32 41.42
N GLU A 259 -0.47 10.11 41.97
CA GLU A 259 0.16 8.90 41.44
C GLU A 259 -0.82 8.13 40.54
N MET A 260 -0.34 7.71 39.37
CA MET A 260 -1.06 6.92 38.38
C MET A 260 -0.31 5.61 38.13
N ILE A 261 -1.02 4.48 38.26
CA ILE A 261 -0.49 3.11 38.10
C ILE A 261 -1.55 2.25 37.41
N GLY A 262 -1.13 1.08 36.89
CA GLY A 262 -2.07 0.10 36.32
C GLY A 262 -2.81 0.59 35.07
N ASP A 263 -4.09 0.27 34.95
CA ASP A 263 -4.89 0.55 33.75
C ASP A 263 -5.00 2.05 33.37
N PRO A 264 -5.17 2.99 34.32
CA PRO A 264 -5.09 4.42 34.01
C PRO A 264 -3.78 4.84 33.34
N LEU A 265 -2.64 4.35 33.87
CA LEU A 265 -1.33 4.64 33.29
C LEU A 265 -1.17 3.96 31.93
N LEU A 266 -1.69 2.74 31.76
CA LEU A 266 -1.64 2.03 30.49
C LEU A 266 -2.37 2.81 29.40
N ASN A 267 -3.56 3.32 29.70
CA ASN A 267 -4.33 4.13 28.75
C ASN A 267 -3.59 5.43 28.41
N LEU A 268 -3.01 6.09 29.40
CA LEU A 268 -2.18 7.27 29.17
C LEU A 268 -0.98 6.96 28.27
N LEU A 269 -0.26 5.86 28.49
CA LEU A 269 0.89 5.47 27.67
C LEU A 269 0.49 5.14 26.23
N LYS A 270 -0.66 4.48 26.03
CA LYS A 270 -1.22 4.23 24.69
C LYS A 270 -1.61 5.53 23.97
N ASN A 271 -2.23 6.46 24.68
CA ASN A 271 -2.58 7.78 24.14
C ASN A 271 -1.31 8.59 23.82
N THR A 272 -0.34 8.57 24.73
CA THR A 272 0.95 9.23 24.58
C THR A 272 1.73 8.69 23.40
N TYR A 273 1.75 7.38 23.18
CA TYR A 273 2.32 6.76 22.00
C TYR A 273 1.75 7.35 20.71
N TYR A 274 0.41 7.42 20.62
CA TYR A 274 -0.26 8.01 19.47
C TYR A 274 0.04 9.51 19.32
N GLN A 275 0.09 10.25 20.43
CA GLN A 275 0.46 11.67 20.44
C GLN A 275 1.90 11.88 19.94
N ALA A 276 2.86 11.08 20.42
CA ALA A 276 4.26 11.14 20.00
C ALA A 276 4.39 10.88 18.49
N LYS A 277 3.73 9.84 17.97
CA LYS A 277 3.70 9.53 16.53
C LYS A 277 3.12 10.66 15.68
N LEU A 278 2.06 11.32 16.17
CA LEU A 278 1.53 12.52 15.50
C LEU A 278 2.56 13.66 15.51
N ILE A 279 3.22 13.92 16.64
CA ILE A 279 4.23 14.98 16.76
C ILE A 279 5.41 14.72 15.83
N THR A 280 5.92 13.48 15.78
CA THR A 280 7.08 13.13 14.94
C THR A 280 6.78 13.19 13.45
N ASN A 281 5.52 13.00 13.05
CA ASN A 281 5.10 13.06 11.64
C ASN A 281 4.86 14.49 11.14
N ILE A 282 4.83 15.49 12.01
CA ILE A 282 4.68 16.88 11.60
C ILE A 282 5.97 17.32 10.92
N VAL A 283 5.92 17.51 9.60
CA VAL A 283 7.05 18.00 8.81
C VAL A 283 7.13 19.52 8.96
N THR A 284 8.08 19.98 9.77
CA THR A 284 8.28 21.41 10.09
C THR A 284 9.74 21.69 10.44
N ASP A 285 10.19 22.93 10.21
CA ASP A 285 11.50 23.41 10.65
C ASP A 285 11.57 23.64 12.18
N ILE A 286 10.43 23.52 12.87
CA ILE A 286 10.33 23.67 14.32
C ILE A 286 10.87 22.41 15.00
N ASN A 287 11.73 22.61 15.99
CA ASN A 287 12.21 21.52 16.83
C ASN A 287 11.04 20.82 17.57
N HIS A 288 11.01 19.49 17.58
CA HIS A 288 9.93 18.72 18.20
C HIS A 288 9.70 19.02 19.69
N ASN A 289 10.73 19.41 20.46
CA ASN A 289 10.57 19.81 21.86
C ASN A 289 9.82 21.15 21.99
N VAL A 290 10.08 22.07 21.06
CA VAL A 290 9.36 23.35 20.97
C VAL A 290 7.91 23.12 20.57
N LEU A 291 7.68 22.26 19.58
CA LEU A 291 6.35 21.88 19.13
C LEU A 291 5.55 21.18 20.24
N GLN A 292 6.17 20.23 20.95
CA GLN A 292 5.59 19.58 22.11
C GLN A 292 5.20 20.62 23.18
N SER A 293 6.10 21.55 23.51
CA SER A 293 5.83 22.60 24.50
C SER A 293 4.65 23.48 24.09
N LEU A 294 4.55 23.85 22.81
CA LEU A 294 3.40 24.58 22.28
C LEU A 294 2.10 23.79 22.44
N LEU A 295 2.11 22.50 22.11
CA LEU A 295 0.94 21.61 22.20
C LEU A 295 0.48 21.40 23.66
N VAL A 296 1.40 21.10 24.57
CA VAL A 296 1.15 20.98 26.02
C VAL A 296 0.54 22.26 26.61
N ASN A 297 0.90 23.42 26.06
CA ASN A 297 0.39 24.71 26.51
C ASN A 297 -0.87 25.19 25.76
N GLY A 298 -1.47 24.36 24.89
CA GLY A 298 -2.78 24.60 24.30
C GLY A 298 -2.77 25.12 22.86
N LEU A 299 -1.69 24.93 22.08
CA LEU A 299 -1.66 25.33 20.66
C LEU A 299 -2.81 24.69 19.86
N ALA A 300 -3.09 23.39 20.08
CA ALA A 300 -4.14 22.66 19.36
C ALA A 300 -5.58 23.13 19.70
N GLU A 301 -5.75 23.92 20.76
CA GLU A 301 -7.04 24.51 21.14
C GLU A 301 -7.35 25.80 20.37
N LEU A 302 -6.33 26.43 19.79
CA LEU A 302 -6.49 27.67 19.04
C LEU A 302 -7.24 27.42 17.74
N ILE A 303 -8.20 28.31 17.45
CA ILE A 303 -8.93 28.33 16.17
C ILE A 303 -8.11 29.12 15.14
N ASP A 304 -7.56 30.24 15.58
CA ASP A 304 -6.83 31.22 14.79
C ASP A 304 -5.87 32.00 15.70
N PHE A 305 -5.07 32.90 15.10
CA PHE A 305 -4.19 33.81 15.83
C PHE A 305 -4.82 35.19 16.06
N SER A 306 -6.13 35.26 16.32
CA SER A 306 -6.85 36.53 16.54
C SER A 306 -6.79 37.02 18.00
N ASP A 307 -6.82 36.11 18.98
CA ASP A 307 -6.84 36.45 20.41
C ASP A 307 -5.44 36.68 20.96
N ILE A 308 -5.00 37.94 20.88
CA ILE A 308 -3.68 38.39 21.35
C ILE A 308 -3.45 38.08 22.84
N LYS A 309 -4.50 38.13 23.67
CA LYS A 309 -4.37 37.86 25.12
C LYS A 309 -4.07 36.37 25.35
N LYS A 310 -4.78 35.48 24.65
CA LYS A 310 -4.50 34.03 24.69
C LYS A 310 -3.10 33.72 24.16
N LEU A 311 -2.69 34.33 23.05
CA LEU A 311 -1.37 34.11 22.47
C LEU A 311 -0.23 34.56 23.38
N LYS A 312 -0.35 35.75 24.01
CA LYS A 312 0.63 36.20 25.01
C LYS A 312 0.71 35.25 26.21
N LYS A 313 -0.44 34.75 26.68
CA LYS A 313 -0.50 33.74 27.76
C LYS A 313 0.15 32.42 27.35
N LEU A 314 -0.08 31.97 26.10
CA LEU A 314 0.57 30.80 25.52
C LEU A 314 2.09 30.98 25.53
N CYS A 315 2.62 32.08 24.98
CA CYS A 315 4.05 32.41 25.00
C CYS A 315 4.64 32.33 26.41
N SER A 316 4.04 33.03 27.39
CA SER A 316 4.54 32.99 28.78
C SER A 316 4.49 31.60 29.42
N SER A 317 3.57 30.73 28.99
CA SER A 317 3.47 29.36 29.52
C SER A 317 4.48 28.43 28.84
N VAL A 318 4.69 28.59 27.52
CA VAL A 318 5.72 27.90 26.74
C VAL A 318 7.11 28.24 27.25
N ASP A 319 7.38 29.51 27.57
CA ASP A 319 8.67 29.94 28.14
C ASP A 319 8.94 29.24 29.47
N LYS A 320 7.95 29.23 30.37
CA LYS A 320 8.09 28.51 31.66
C LYS A 320 8.35 27.03 31.42
N HIS A 321 7.62 26.41 30.51
CA HIS A 321 7.72 24.99 30.25
C HIS A 321 9.06 24.59 29.60
N LEU A 322 9.55 25.35 28.62
CA LEU A 322 10.86 25.09 27.99
C LEU A 322 12.02 25.35 28.96
N ASN A 323 11.95 26.42 29.76
CA ASN A 323 13.01 26.71 30.74
C ASN A 323 13.03 25.72 31.92
N LEU A 324 11.96 24.96 32.19
CA LEU A 324 12.00 23.85 33.14
C LEU A 324 12.85 22.67 32.64
N GLN A 325 12.99 22.54 31.32
CA GLN A 325 13.77 21.48 30.67
C GLN A 325 15.24 21.85 30.50
N SER A 326 15.54 23.15 30.53
CA SER A 326 16.85 23.70 30.21
C SER A 326 17.88 23.51 31.31
N LYS A 327 19.14 23.32 30.90
CA LYS A 327 20.31 23.41 31.78
C LYS A 327 20.60 24.88 32.11
N ASN A 328 21.40 25.12 33.16
CA ASN A 328 21.69 26.46 33.68
C ASN A 328 22.18 27.50 32.64
N ASP A 329 22.76 27.05 31.52
CA ASP A 329 23.35 27.91 30.50
C ASP A 329 22.43 28.13 29.27
N GLU A 330 21.20 27.61 29.31
CA GLU A 330 20.20 27.76 28.25
C GLU A 330 19.04 28.67 28.68
N LYS A 331 18.53 29.46 27.73
CA LYS A 331 17.38 30.33 27.96
C LYS A 331 16.41 30.29 26.79
N TRP A 332 15.12 30.16 27.10
CA TRP A 332 14.02 30.25 26.13
C TRP A 332 13.16 31.48 26.38
N GLU A 333 12.85 32.22 25.32
CA GLU A 333 11.98 33.41 25.36
C GLU A 333 11.07 33.42 24.14
N SER A 334 9.79 33.75 24.31
CA SER A 334 8.84 33.83 23.20
C SER A 334 8.03 35.11 23.20
N ASN A 335 7.70 35.57 21.99
CA ASN A 335 6.84 36.72 21.78
C ASN A 335 5.89 36.51 20.61
N PHE A 336 4.72 37.14 20.68
CA PHE A 336 3.78 37.18 19.56
C PHE A 336 3.96 38.50 18.80
N ILE A 337 4.16 38.39 17.48
CA ILE A 337 4.32 39.52 16.58
C ILE A 337 3.00 39.77 15.86
N THR A 338 2.29 40.84 16.25
CA THR A 338 0.94 41.15 15.76
C THR A 338 0.90 41.41 14.25
N GLU A 339 1.90 42.11 13.70
CA GLU A 339 1.95 42.53 12.29
C GLU A 339 2.01 41.35 11.32
N SER A 340 2.72 40.29 11.71
CA SER A 340 2.96 39.10 10.89
C SER A 340 2.17 37.87 11.36
N LYS A 341 1.33 38.03 12.40
CA LYS A 341 0.58 36.95 13.05
C LYS A 341 1.42 35.69 13.26
N GLN A 342 2.54 35.84 13.96
CA GLN A 342 3.45 34.74 14.24
C GLN A 342 3.94 34.75 15.68
N ILE A 343 4.15 33.56 16.23
CA ILE A 343 4.86 33.37 17.49
C ILE A 343 6.34 33.19 17.13
N ASN A 344 7.21 33.99 17.71
CA ASN A 344 8.65 33.84 17.59
C ASN A 344 9.20 33.30 18.91
N ILE A 345 9.90 32.18 18.84
CA ILE A 345 10.54 31.53 19.99
C ILE A 345 12.05 31.59 19.78
N LYS A 346 12.75 32.13 20.77
CA LYS A 346 14.19 32.30 20.79
C LYS A 346 14.79 31.33 21.80
N HIS A 347 15.79 30.57 21.36
CA HIS A 347 16.66 29.75 22.20
C HIS A 347 18.05 30.35 22.22
N THR A 348 18.58 30.61 23.40
CA THR A 348 19.96 31.08 23.60
C THR A 348 20.72 30.00 24.37
N SER A 349 21.84 29.53 23.80
CA SER A 349 22.71 28.52 24.41
C SER A 349 24.17 28.85 24.09
N ASN A 350 25.02 29.00 25.10
CA ASN A 350 26.45 29.33 24.92
C ASN A 350 26.67 30.50 23.94
N GLU A 351 25.91 31.59 24.09
CA GLU A 351 25.92 32.79 23.23
C GLU A 351 25.41 32.59 21.79
N LEU A 352 25.07 31.38 21.38
CA LEU A 352 24.41 31.12 20.09
C LEU A 352 22.89 31.30 20.23
N GLU A 353 22.31 32.06 19.29
CA GLU A 353 20.87 32.30 19.22
C GLU A 353 20.23 31.54 18.05
N LYS A 354 19.21 30.74 18.36
CA LYS A 354 18.35 30.11 17.35
C LYS A 354 16.92 30.63 17.50
N LYS A 355 16.29 30.96 16.38
CA LYS A 355 14.92 31.51 16.33
C LYS A 355 14.00 30.57 15.55
N TYR A 356 12.81 30.36 16.07
CA TYR A 356 11.74 29.56 15.47
C TYR A 356 10.55 30.47 15.23
N PHE A 357 10.04 30.50 14.00
CA PHE A 357 8.89 31.30 13.61
C PHE A 357 7.69 30.39 13.34
N ILE A 358 6.68 30.51 14.19
CA ILE A 358 5.45 29.71 14.13
C ILE A 358 4.33 30.59 13.59
N LYS A 359 3.87 30.26 12.39
CA LYS A 359 2.77 30.94 11.71
C LYS A 359 1.44 30.25 12.01
N GLU A 360 0.35 30.94 11.73
CA GLU A 360 -1.03 30.48 11.95
C GLU A 360 -1.40 29.23 11.12
N ASP A 361 -0.77 29.04 9.96
CA ASP A 361 -0.96 27.89 9.07
C ASP A 361 -0.63 26.54 9.74
N ILE A 362 0.18 26.54 10.80
CA ILE A 362 0.47 25.35 11.60
C ILE A 362 -0.82 24.71 12.14
N LEU A 363 -1.86 25.50 12.43
CA LEU A 363 -3.16 24.99 12.91
C LEU A 363 -3.93 24.21 11.84
N LEU A 364 -3.55 24.34 10.56
CA LEU A 364 -4.19 23.63 9.47
C LEU A 364 -3.70 22.18 9.33
N ILE A 365 -2.53 21.87 9.90
CA ILE A 365 -1.89 20.56 9.85
C ILE A 365 -2.82 19.49 10.46
N PRO A 366 -3.14 18.41 9.73
CA PRO A 366 -4.07 17.37 10.18
C PRO A 366 -3.69 16.76 11.53
N GLU A 367 -2.40 16.54 11.77
CA GLU A 367 -1.85 15.97 13.00
C GLU A 367 -2.13 16.88 14.21
N ILE A 368 -2.01 18.20 14.05
CA ILE A 368 -2.31 19.18 15.12
C ILE A 368 -3.81 19.21 15.42
N LYS A 369 -4.65 19.11 14.39
CA LYS A 369 -6.10 18.98 14.59
C LYS A 369 -6.47 17.68 15.31
N ALA A 370 -5.79 16.59 14.99
CA ALA A 370 -6.00 15.30 15.66
C ALA A 370 -5.56 15.34 17.13
N LEU A 371 -4.54 16.12 17.47
CA LEU A 371 -4.07 16.32 18.85
C LEU A 371 -5.05 17.10 19.73
N LYS A 372 -6.02 17.84 19.15
CA LYS A 372 -7.06 18.55 19.88
C LYS A 372 -7.88 17.64 20.81
N LYS A 373 -8.01 16.35 20.49
CA LYS A 373 -8.75 15.39 21.34
C LYS A 373 -8.01 15.02 22.64
N PHE A 374 -6.73 15.38 22.76
CA PHE A 374 -5.88 15.08 23.92
C PHE A 374 -5.54 16.32 24.74
N THR A 375 -6.20 17.46 24.50
CA THR A 375 -5.85 18.74 25.15
C THR A 375 -5.98 18.69 26.68
N GLU A 376 -6.95 17.95 27.20
CA GLU A 376 -7.09 17.72 28.65
C GLU A 376 -5.88 16.96 29.21
N GLU A 377 -5.53 15.81 28.62
CA GLU A 377 -4.36 15.03 29.04
C GLU A 377 -3.05 15.84 28.91
N LEU A 378 -2.88 16.54 27.79
CA LEU A 378 -1.72 17.38 27.51
C LEU A 378 -1.57 18.52 28.53
N GLY A 379 -2.68 19.18 28.86
CA GLY A 379 -2.72 20.35 29.73
C GLY A 379 -2.69 20.03 31.22
N ASP A 380 -3.24 18.88 31.64
CA ASP A 380 -3.36 18.54 33.06
C ASP A 380 -2.16 17.73 33.57
N ILE A 381 -1.64 16.84 32.74
CA ILE A 381 -0.54 15.95 33.13
C ILE A 381 0.78 16.69 32.87
N PHE A 382 1.10 16.95 31.61
CA PHE A 382 2.45 17.37 31.19
C PHE A 382 2.78 18.83 31.44
N LYS A 383 1.79 19.69 31.64
CA LYS A 383 2.02 21.12 31.92
C LYS A 383 2.71 21.38 33.26
N SER A 384 2.59 20.43 34.18
CA SER A 384 3.22 20.46 35.51
C SER A 384 4.40 19.51 35.58
N THR A 385 5.20 19.60 36.65
CA THR A 385 6.30 18.66 36.87
C THR A 385 5.77 17.23 36.95
N THR A 386 5.99 16.46 35.88
CA THR A 386 5.62 15.05 35.79
C THR A 386 6.88 14.22 35.93
N LYS A 387 6.81 13.15 36.73
CA LYS A 387 7.90 12.19 36.90
C LYS A 387 7.40 10.79 36.62
N LEU A 388 8.10 10.07 35.76
CA LEU A 388 7.91 8.64 35.55
C LEU A 388 8.94 7.89 36.39
N LYS A 389 8.46 7.03 37.28
CA LYS A 389 9.28 6.03 37.95
C LYS A 389 9.21 4.73 37.14
N VAL A 390 10.39 4.24 36.76
CA VAL A 390 10.56 2.95 36.08
C VAL A 390 11.47 2.09 36.95
N SER A 391 10.90 1.06 37.59
CA SER A 391 11.59 0.29 38.63
C SER A 391 12.18 1.23 39.71
N GLU A 392 13.51 1.37 39.79
CA GLU A 392 14.18 2.24 40.77
C GLU A 392 14.59 3.62 40.21
N LYS A 393 14.46 3.83 38.89
CA LYS A 393 14.86 5.09 38.24
C LYS A 393 13.69 6.04 38.15
N VAL A 394 13.96 7.34 38.33
CA VAL A 394 12.96 8.41 38.21
C VAL A 394 13.40 9.36 37.10
N PHE A 395 12.52 9.60 36.15
CA PHE A 395 12.75 10.46 35.00
C PHE A 395 11.77 11.63 35.03
N ASP A 396 12.26 12.83 34.71
CA ASP A 396 11.39 13.98 34.48
C ASP A 396 10.77 13.91 33.09
N VAL A 397 9.48 14.18 33.00
CA VAL A 397 8.68 14.07 31.78
C VAL A 397 8.00 15.41 31.52
N PHE A 398 8.20 15.96 30.33
CA PHE A 398 7.67 17.27 29.96
C PHE A 398 6.69 17.21 28.79
N GLY A 399 6.34 16.01 28.34
CA GLY A 399 5.34 15.82 27.32
C GLY A 399 5.33 14.42 26.75
N PRO A 400 4.46 14.19 25.76
CA PRO A 400 4.24 12.87 25.20
C PRO A 400 5.47 12.26 24.50
N LEU A 401 6.28 13.06 23.81
CA LEU A 401 7.49 12.58 23.14
C LEU A 401 8.54 12.14 24.17
N ASP A 402 8.70 12.89 25.27
CA ASP A 402 9.62 12.51 26.35
C ASP A 402 9.18 11.20 27.01
N LEU A 403 7.88 11.12 27.36
CA LEU A 403 7.33 9.92 27.98
C LEU A 403 7.47 8.70 27.07
N TYR A 404 7.17 8.86 25.79
CA TYR A 404 7.36 7.83 24.79
C TYR A 404 8.82 7.36 24.71
N ASN A 405 9.77 8.29 24.59
CA ASN A 405 11.19 7.96 24.48
C ASN A 405 11.71 7.26 25.75
N ILE A 406 11.35 7.75 26.94
CA ILE A 406 11.77 7.12 28.22
C ILE A 406 11.24 5.69 28.33
N VAL A 407 9.99 5.47 27.91
CA VAL A 407 9.38 4.13 27.95
C VAL A 407 10.01 3.22 26.90
N TYR A 408 10.26 3.72 25.69
CA TYR A 408 10.86 2.94 24.61
C TYR A 408 12.32 2.57 24.90
N ASP A 409 13.15 3.53 25.36
CA ASP A 409 14.57 3.33 25.69
C ASP A 409 14.79 2.39 26.89
N PHE A 410 13.73 2.08 27.65
CA PHE A 410 13.81 1.12 28.74
C PHE A 410 13.84 -0.34 28.25
N TYR A 411 13.27 -0.62 27.07
CA TYR A 411 13.21 -1.95 26.47
C TYR A 411 14.42 -2.21 25.57
#